data_AF-A0A662XU80-F1
#
_entry.id   AF-A0A662XU80-F1
#
_cell.length_a   1.000
_cell.length_b   1.000
_cell.length_c   1.000
_cell.angle_alpha   90.00
_cell.angle_beta   90.00
_cell.angle_gamma   90.00
#
_symmetry.space_group_name_H-M   'P 1'
#
loop_
_entity.id
_entity.type
_entity.pdbx_description
1 polymer ?
#
loop_
_entity_poly.entity_id
_entity_poly.type
_entity_poly.pdbx_seq_one_letter_code
_entity_poly.pdbx_strand_id
1 'polypeptide(L)' 'MTQGTLALFGGALLLRLVLIAYGAVQDAYMTVKYTDVDYDVYTDAAREMAAGNSPFDRTTYRYTPVL' A
#
# COMPACT_ATOMS: atom_id res chain seq x y z
N MET A 1 12.39 9.17 24.29
CA MET A 1 12.61 9.58 22.88
C MET A 1 13.12 11.02 22.88
N THR A 2 14.19 11.34 22.15
CA THR A 2 14.72 12.72 22.11
C THR A 2 13.92 13.55 21.10
N GLN A 3 13.95 14.89 21.23
CA GLN A 3 13.30 15.79 20.27
C GLN A 3 13.81 15.58 18.83
N GLY A 4 15.12 15.30 18.67
CA GLY A 4 15.70 14.99 17.36
C GLY A 4 15.12 13.71 16.73
N THR A 5 14.87 12.67 17.53
CA THR A 5 14.24 11.44 17.05
C THR A 5 12.79 11.67 16.59
N LEU A 6 12.02 12.48 17.32
CA LEU A 6 10.64 12.83 16.94
C LEU A 6 10.59 13.64 15.64
N ALA A 7 11.50 14.61 15.48
CA ALA A 7 11.61 15.38 14.25
C ALA A 7 11.97 14.51 13.04
N LEU A 8 12.90 13.55 13.23
CA LEU A 8 13.28 12.58 12.19
C LEU A 8 12.08 11.72 11.76
N PHE A 9 11.38 11.09 12.71
CA PHE A 9 10.23 10.25 12.39
C PHE A 9 9.07 11.06 11.78
N GLY A 10 8.83 12.27 12.28
CA GLY A 10 7.82 13.19 11.73
C GLY A 10 8.14 13.59 10.29
N GLY A 11 9.40 13.98 10.02
CA GLY A 11 9.86 14.30 8.67
C GLY A 11 9.79 13.09 7.72
N ALA A 12 10.18 11.91 8.18
CA ALA A 12 10.09 10.68 7.39
C ALA A 12 8.64 10.30 7.07
N LEU A 13 7.72 10.44 8.03
CA LEU A 13 6.29 10.22 7.81
C LEU A 13 5.73 11.22 6.79
N LEU A 14 6.05 12.51 6.94
CA LEU A 14 5.61 13.55 6.02
C LEU A 14 6.11 13.29 4.59
N LEU A 15 7.40 12.98 4.43
CA LEU A 15 7.96 12.62 3.13
C LEU A 15 7.23 11.42 2.52
N ARG A 16 6.96 10.38 3.33
CA ARG A 16 6.23 9.19 2.86
C ARG A 16 4.82 9.54 2.37
N LEU A 17 4.08 10.39 3.11
CA LEU A 17 2.75 10.82 2.69
C LEU A 17 2.78 11.61 1.38
N VAL A 18 3.77 12.49 1.20
CA VAL A 18 3.98 13.24 -0.06
C VAL A 18 4.24 12.28 -1.23
N LEU A 19 5.08 11.28 -1.05
CA LEU A 19 5.37 10.29 -2.10
C LEU A 19 4.15 9.43 -2.44
N ILE A 20 3.33 9.05 -1.46
CA ILE A 20 2.07 8.34 -1.71
C ILE A 20 1.11 9.21 -2.53
N ALA A 21 0.95 10.48 -2.16
CA ALA A 21 0.10 11.40 -2.91
C ALA A 21 0.60 11.60 -4.35
N TYR A 22 1.92 11.73 -4.53
CA TYR A 22 2.52 11.80 -5.86
C TYR A 22 2.27 10.52 -6.68
N GLY A 23 2.42 9.34 -6.07
CA GLY A 23 2.11 8.06 -6.71
C GLY A 23 0.67 8.02 -7.24
N ALA A 24 -0.30 8.45 -6.43
CA ALA A 24 -1.70 8.53 -6.85
C ALA A 24 -1.93 9.52 -8.01
N VAL A 25 -1.23 10.67 -8.01
CA VAL A 25 -1.27 11.62 -9.14
C VAL A 25 -0.67 10.99 -10.39
N GLN A 26 0.48 10.33 -10.29
CA GLN A 26 1.10 9.63 -11.40
C GLN A 26 0.15 8.55 -11.97
N ASP A 27 -0.49 7.76 -11.11
CA ASP A 27 -1.46 6.75 -11.52
C ASP A 27 -2.69 7.35 -12.20
N ALA A 28 -3.11 8.56 -11.83
CA ALA A 28 -4.26 9.21 -12.45
C ALA A 28 -3.95 9.79 -13.85
N TYR A 29 -2.75 10.34 -14.06
CA TYR A 29 -2.45 11.16 -15.24
C TYR A 29 -1.42 10.58 -16.21
N MET A 30 -0.63 9.58 -15.80
CA MET A 30 0.41 8.99 -16.64
C MET A 30 0.00 7.63 -17.23
N THR A 31 0.55 7.34 -18.41
CA THR A 31 0.37 6.04 -19.08
C THR A 31 1.02 4.91 -18.29
N VAL A 32 2.22 5.14 -17.76
CA VAL A 32 2.93 4.18 -16.91
C VAL A 32 2.53 4.44 -15.46
N LYS A 33 1.88 3.45 -14.85
CA LYS A 33 1.47 3.49 -13.45
C LYS A 33 2.68 3.36 -12.54
N TYR A 34 2.63 4.08 -11.42
CA TYR A 34 3.51 3.89 -10.28
C TYR A 34 3.10 2.65 -9.49
N THR A 35 1.80 2.47 -9.26
CA THR A 35 1.28 1.33 -8.51
C THR A 35 1.25 0.07 -9.38
N ASP A 36 1.87 -1.00 -8.90
CA ASP A 36 1.84 -2.31 -9.55
C ASP A 36 0.52 -3.04 -9.27
N VAL A 37 0.07 -3.87 -10.22
CA VAL A 37 -1.22 -4.59 -10.15
C VAL A 37 -1.32 -5.50 -8.93
N ASP A 38 -0.18 -6.02 -8.47
CA ASP A 38 -0.12 -6.88 -7.29
C ASP A 38 -0.60 -6.13 -6.03
N TYR A 39 -0.46 -4.79 -5.97
CA TYR A 39 -1.00 -3.98 -4.87
C TYR A 39 -2.52 -4.08 -4.77
N ASP A 40 -3.22 -4.04 -5.90
CA ASP A 40 -4.68 -4.18 -5.94
C ASP A 40 -5.11 -5.61 -5.57
N VAL A 41 -4.36 -6.62 -6.02
CA VAL A 41 -4.61 -8.02 -5.66
C VAL A 41 -4.53 -8.24 -4.15
N TYR A 42 -3.51 -7.67 -3.49
CA TYR A 42 -3.40 -7.70 -2.03
C TYR A 42 -4.49 -6.91 -1.33
N THR A 43 -4.85 -5.74 -1.86
CA THR A 43 -5.88 -4.88 -1.28
C THR A 43 -7.26 -5.56 -1.32
N ASP A 44 -7.59 -6.23 -2.42
CA ASP A 44 -8.84 -6.97 -2.55
C ASP A 44 -8.87 -8.20 -1.65
N ALA A 45 -7.76 -8.97 -1.58
CA ALA A 45 -7.65 -10.09 -0.63
C ALA A 45 -7.76 -9.63 0.84
N ALA A 46 -7.21 -8.46 1.19
CA ALA A 46 -7.36 -7.88 2.52
C ALA A 46 -8.81 -7.49 2.82
N ARG A 47 -9.59 -7.04 1.81
CA ARG A 47 -11.03 -6.80 1.97
C ARG A 47 -11.79 -8.09 2.23
N GLU A 48 -11.46 -9.19 1.55
CA GLU A 48 -12.05 -10.51 1.83
C GLU A 48 -11.78 -10.93 3.27
N MET A 49 -10.53 -10.82 3.73
CA MET A 49 -10.17 -11.12 5.12
C MET A 49 -10.92 -10.23 6.12
N ALA A 50 -11.05 -8.93 5.84
CA ALA A 50 -11.81 -8.00 6.68
C ALA A 50 -13.31 -8.34 6.73
N ALA A 51 -13.85 -8.97 5.68
CA ALA A 51 -15.20 -9.50 5.64
C ALA A 51 -15.36 -10.89 6.31
N GLY A 52 -14.28 -11.50 6.78
CA GLY A 52 -14.26 -12.84 7.38
C GLY A 52 -14.10 -13.99 6.38
N ASN A 53 -13.86 -13.66 5.11
CA ASN A 53 -13.63 -14.62 4.03
C ASN A 53 -12.15 -15.01 3.91
N SER A 54 -11.85 -15.95 3.04
CA SER A 54 -10.48 -16.35 2.72
C SER A 54 -9.85 -15.34 1.76
N PRO A 55 -8.56 -14.96 1.91
CA PRO A 55 -7.87 -14.13 0.92
C PRO A 55 -7.82 -14.80 -0.47
N PHE A 56 -7.90 -16.13 -0.51
CA PHE A 56 -7.96 -16.92 -1.74
C PHE A 56 -9.31 -16.87 -2.46
N ASP A 57 -10.34 -16.27 -1.84
CA ASP A 57 -11.61 -16.01 -2.51
C ASP A 57 -11.46 -14.90 -3.58
N ARG A 58 -10.36 -14.12 -3.51
CA ARG A 58 -9.85 -13.37 -4.66
C ARG A 58 -9.13 -14.32 -5.63
N THR A 59 -9.73 -14.55 -6.79
CA THR A 59 -9.26 -15.49 -7.83
C THR A 59 -7.81 -15.32 -8.29
N THR A 60 -7.25 -14.11 -8.24
CA THR A 60 -5.87 -13.81 -8.66
C THR A 60 -4.88 -13.76 -7.50
N TYR A 61 -5.31 -14.01 -6.27
CA TYR A 61 -4.43 -14.03 -5.10
C TYR A 61 -3.62 -15.32 -5.07
N ARG A 62 -2.29 -15.19 -5.13
CA ARG A 62 -1.34 -16.30 -5.28
C ARG A 62 -0.26 -16.37 -4.21
N TYR A 63 -0.35 -15.52 -3.19
CA TYR A 63 0.67 -15.40 -2.16
C TYR A 63 0.40 -16.31 -0.97
N THR A 64 1.45 -16.83 -0.36
CA THR A 64 1.33 -17.66 0.83
C THR A 64 0.86 -16.82 2.02
N PRO A 65 0.09 -17.39 2.97
CA PRO A 65 -0.40 -16.65 4.14
C PRO A 65 0.71 -16.12 5.05
N VAL A 66 1.89 -16.72 4.97
CA VAL A 66 3.12 -16.27 5.63
C VAL A 66 4.19 -16.21 4.54
N LEU A 67 4.87 -15.07 4.45
CA LEU A 67 6.03 -14.84 3.59
C LEU A 67 7.31 -15.22 4.33
#